data_AF-A0A6C0BG46-F1
#
_entry.id   AF-A0A6C0BG46-F1
#
_cell.length_a   1.000
_cell.length_b   1.000
_cell.length_c   1.000
_cell.angle_alpha   90.00
_cell.angle_beta   90.00
_cell.angle_gamma   90.00
#
_symmetry.space_group_name_H-M   'P 1'
#
loop_
_entity.id
_entity.type
_entity.pdbx_description
1 polymer ?
#
loop_
_entity_poly.entity_id
_entity_poly.type
_entity_poly.pdbx_seq_one_letter_code
_entity_poly.pdbx_strand_id
1 'polypeptide(L)'
;MEQNELGWEDWDSSDEEKQENEEKQENEANHIIIPLSYSIIQALLGSPTFQTGNVLLPNASDTEDSEEEHSLRRRCPFEENQPSKHMRWKEESYYFKLTSGEEFYYTESDMKPTLLNEIIEPNPIVRIIIGNLPRSIKERLIYLSKFRYEEELEEVTDIDTDEDEEPTIKPRQFDNVCEQVFSAYIKEMKLRTIFRRVLTRWRIYRLDKKKEDIDPITLSPPEKIVMIYEPKKKYTFDAKSLATWIESKLHYHEYGFAVPMFPRNPWTNLEFTYCQMISIYYQLKAHGELRWGLTTLRTHDFNKKSWQLYHKSALTLKAIRNNLFLLDTIDAWDLLEDFIFSKMDELRVRTNPYITNAYRLAMRHAPSHWYMEKWKGVTFMYLEAEHFGQNKNNAINMACAALFKKQELFLKEMIQKGII
;
A
#
# COMPACT_ATOMS: atom_id res chain seq x y z
N MET A 1 -0.42 65.85 -52.53
CA MET A 1 0.07 65.45 -51.19
C MET A 1 -1.12 64.91 -50.46
N GLU A 2 -1.23 63.59 -50.47
CA GLU A 2 -2.39 62.81 -50.00
C GLU A 2 -2.41 62.76 -48.47
N GLN A 3 -3.62 62.86 -47.91
CA GLN A 3 -3.90 62.69 -46.49
C GLN A 3 -4.19 61.21 -46.24
N ASN A 4 -3.43 60.58 -45.34
CA ASN A 4 -3.70 59.23 -44.82
C ASN A 4 -4.41 59.36 -43.47
N GLU A 5 -5.67 58.92 -43.43
CA GLU A 5 -6.44 58.66 -42.21
C GLU A 5 -6.01 57.32 -41.60
N LEU A 6 -5.56 57.35 -40.35
CA LEU A 6 -5.29 56.14 -39.55
C LEU A 6 -6.53 55.83 -38.71
N GLY A 7 -7.20 54.74 -39.07
CA GLY A 7 -8.28 54.15 -38.28
C GLY A 7 -7.75 53.53 -36.99
N TRP A 8 -8.42 53.82 -35.88
CA TRP A 8 -8.22 53.17 -34.59
C TRP A 8 -9.21 52.00 -34.51
N GLU A 9 -8.69 50.78 -34.43
CA GLU A 9 -9.47 49.58 -34.11
C GLU A 9 -9.62 49.48 -32.59
N ASP A 10 -10.88 49.44 -32.13
CA ASP A 10 -11.26 49.21 -30.74
C ASP A 10 -10.79 47.82 -30.29
N TRP A 11 -9.95 47.78 -29.25
CA TRP A 11 -9.59 46.56 -28.55
C TRP A 11 -10.71 46.18 -27.57
N ASP A 12 -11.29 45.01 -27.80
CA ASP A 12 -12.46 44.47 -27.13
C ASP A 12 -12.11 44.07 -25.67
N SER A 13 -12.59 44.83 -24.69
CA SER A 13 -12.35 44.63 -23.23
C SER A 13 -13.01 43.38 -22.63
N SER A 14 -13.51 42.46 -23.45
CA SER A 14 -14.27 41.29 -23.00
C SER A 14 -13.42 40.07 -22.62
N ASP A 15 -12.13 40.07 -22.97
CA ASP A 15 -11.22 38.96 -22.67
C ASP A 15 -10.48 39.11 -21.31
N GLU A 16 -10.32 40.33 -20.79
CA GLU A 16 -9.68 40.54 -19.47
C GLU A 16 -10.61 40.16 -18.30
N GLU A 17 -11.93 40.37 -18.41
CA GLU A 17 -12.88 39.99 -17.35
C GLU A 17 -13.08 38.47 -17.21
N LYS A 18 -12.75 37.69 -18.25
CA LYS A 18 -12.79 36.22 -18.17
C LYS A 18 -11.57 35.66 -17.44
N GLN A 19 -10.39 36.24 -17.63
CA GLN A 19 -9.17 35.80 -16.92
C GLN A 19 -9.24 36.11 -15.42
N GLU A 20 -9.78 37.26 -15.01
CA GLU A 20 -9.91 37.59 -13.58
C GLU A 20 -10.92 36.72 -12.82
N ASN A 21 -11.94 36.20 -13.50
CA ASN A 21 -12.94 35.33 -12.87
C ASN A 21 -12.46 33.88 -12.72
N GLU A 22 -11.60 33.38 -13.61
CA GLU A 22 -10.97 32.05 -13.45
C GLU A 22 -9.93 32.05 -12.31
N GLU A 23 -9.14 33.13 -12.14
CA GLU A 23 -8.19 33.25 -11.01
C GLU A 23 -8.87 33.40 -9.64
N LYS A 24 -10.08 33.99 -9.58
CA LYS A 24 -10.86 34.06 -8.32
C LYS A 24 -11.48 32.71 -7.94
N GLN A 25 -11.88 31.88 -8.91
CA GLN A 25 -12.42 30.55 -8.63
C GLN A 25 -11.37 29.53 -8.15
N GLU A 26 -10.11 29.62 -8.60
CA GLU A 26 -9.03 28.76 -8.08
C GLU A 26 -8.58 29.13 -6.66
N ASN A 27 -8.75 30.39 -6.24
CA ASN A 27 -8.32 30.85 -4.91
C ASN A 27 -9.30 30.49 -3.77
N GLU A 28 -10.59 30.32 -4.04
CA GLU A 28 -11.56 29.93 -3.00
C GLU A 28 -11.55 28.42 -2.68
N ALA A 29 -10.95 27.57 -3.54
CA ALA A 29 -10.86 26.12 -3.31
C ALA A 29 -9.71 25.69 -2.38
N ASN A 30 -8.84 26.61 -1.94
CA ASN A 30 -7.59 26.30 -1.22
C ASN A 30 -7.54 26.81 0.23
N HIS A 31 -8.67 26.84 0.94
CA HIS A 31 -8.63 26.96 2.41
C HIS A 31 -8.23 25.63 3.06
N ILE A 32 -6.92 25.34 3.04
CA ILE A 32 -6.32 24.26 3.82
C ILE A 32 -6.26 24.72 5.28
N ILE A 33 -7.13 24.13 6.11
CA ILE A 33 -7.02 24.22 7.57
C ILE A 33 -5.73 23.49 7.98
N ILE A 34 -4.69 24.24 8.35
CA ILE A 34 -3.46 23.71 8.93
C ILE A 34 -3.72 23.44 10.42
N PRO A 35 -3.73 22.18 10.89
CA PRO A 35 -3.79 21.93 12.32
C PRO A 35 -2.46 22.34 12.96
N LEU A 36 -2.56 23.09 14.06
CA LEU A 36 -1.45 23.62 14.85
C LEU A 36 -0.38 22.54 15.12
N SER A 37 0.85 22.88 14.76
CA SER A 37 2.04 22.06 14.50
C SER A 37 2.69 21.36 15.70
N TYR A 38 1.97 21.15 16.80
CA TYR A 38 2.59 20.64 18.02
C TYR A 38 2.81 19.11 18.02
N SER A 39 2.10 18.33 17.19
CA SER A 39 2.25 16.85 17.17
C SER A 39 3.24 16.31 16.12
N ILE A 40 3.55 17.06 15.07
CA ILE A 40 4.41 16.60 13.96
C ILE A 40 5.89 16.61 14.37
N ILE A 41 6.30 17.57 15.22
CA ILE A 41 7.68 17.72 15.65
C ILE A 41 8.07 16.60 16.63
N GLN A 42 7.16 16.16 17.52
CA GLN A 42 7.41 15.00 18.40
C GLN A 42 7.49 13.67 17.63
N ALA A 43 6.71 13.51 16.57
CA ALA A 43 6.77 12.33 15.72
C ALA A 43 8.06 12.25 14.87
N LEU A 44 8.64 13.40 14.51
CA LEU A 44 9.89 13.48 13.74
C LEU A 44 11.15 13.35 14.60
N LEU A 45 11.09 13.65 15.90
CA LEU A 45 12.27 13.71 16.77
C LEU A 45 12.58 12.42 17.56
N GLY A 46 11.74 11.38 17.48
CA GLY A 46 12.08 10.05 17.98
C GLY A 46 12.71 10.03 19.38
N SER A 47 12.01 10.53 20.40
CA SER A 47 12.45 10.35 21.78
C SER A 47 12.14 8.92 22.29
N PRO A 48 12.99 8.35 23.16
CA PRO A 48 12.88 6.97 23.60
C PRO A 48 11.86 6.82 24.73
N THR A 49 10.96 5.84 24.57
CA THR A 49 10.27 5.04 25.61
C THR A 49 9.52 5.75 26.74
N PHE A 50 8.19 5.52 26.80
CA PHE A 50 7.50 5.22 28.06
C PHE A 50 6.58 4.00 27.90
N GLN A 51 7.06 2.90 28.49
CA GLN A 51 6.36 1.90 29.33
C GLN A 51 4.94 1.47 28.91
N THR A 52 4.88 0.28 28.31
CA THR A 52 3.69 -0.57 28.31
C THR A 52 3.35 -0.97 29.75
N GLY A 53 2.12 -0.65 30.18
CA GLY A 53 1.58 -1.08 31.46
C GLY A 53 1.50 -2.60 31.57
N ASN A 54 1.78 -3.09 32.79
CA ASN A 54 1.70 -4.47 33.21
C ASN A 54 0.31 -5.07 32.96
N VAL A 55 0.25 -6.15 32.20
CA VAL A 55 -0.89 -7.07 32.19
C VAL A 55 -0.60 -8.17 33.20
N LEU A 56 -1.38 -8.17 34.28
CA LEU A 56 -1.40 -9.22 35.30
C LEU A 56 -1.95 -10.53 34.72
N LEU A 57 -1.18 -11.60 34.88
CA LEU A 57 -1.64 -12.98 34.79
C LEU A 57 -2.40 -13.36 36.08
N PRO A 58 -3.53 -14.08 36.03
CA PRO A 58 -4.01 -14.82 37.17
C PRO A 58 -3.31 -16.18 37.25
N ASN A 59 -2.74 -16.43 38.42
CA ASN A 59 -2.16 -17.69 38.86
C ASN A 59 -3.20 -18.82 38.92
N ALA A 60 -2.67 -20.02 38.73
CA ALA A 60 -3.26 -21.28 39.14
C ALA A 60 -3.34 -21.40 40.68
N SER A 61 -4.33 -22.16 41.13
CA SER A 61 -4.32 -22.99 42.34
C SER A 61 -5.29 -24.13 42.04
N ASP A 62 -4.81 -25.33 41.73
CA ASP A 62 -4.40 -26.38 42.67
C ASP A 62 -5.45 -26.67 43.74
N THR A 63 -6.11 -27.83 43.57
CA THR A 63 -6.50 -28.70 44.68
C THR A 63 -6.60 -30.12 44.14
N GLU A 64 -5.50 -30.84 44.39
CA GLU A 64 -5.39 -32.24 44.79
C GLU A 64 -6.72 -32.88 45.25
N ASP A 65 -7.05 -34.07 44.77
CA ASP A 65 -6.66 -35.32 45.41
C ASP A 65 -7.46 -36.53 44.93
N SER A 66 -6.75 -37.67 44.79
CA SER A 66 -7.21 -39.05 45.00
C SER A 66 -8.33 -39.60 44.09
N GLU A 67 -8.42 -40.86 43.69
CA GLU A 67 -7.70 -42.11 43.92
C GLU A 67 -8.30 -43.12 42.87
N GLU A 68 -7.59 -44.23 42.62
CA GLU A 68 -8.09 -45.63 42.47
C GLU A 68 -9.53 -45.87 41.95
N GLU A 69 -9.91 -46.85 41.13
CA GLU A 69 -9.36 -48.14 40.73
C GLU A 69 -10.43 -48.80 39.81
N HIS A 70 -10.01 -49.80 39.04
CA HIS A 70 -10.76 -51.02 38.69
C HIS A 70 -12.27 -51.01 38.32
N SER A 71 -12.50 -51.35 37.04
CA SER A 71 -13.08 -52.65 36.62
C SER A 71 -14.58 -52.79 36.27
N LEU A 72 -14.78 -53.79 35.39
CA LEU A 72 -15.97 -54.63 35.14
C LEU A 72 -17.12 -54.04 34.30
N ARG A 73 -17.23 -54.46 33.04
CA ARG A 73 -18.06 -55.62 32.62
C ARG A 73 -19.47 -55.61 33.23
N ARG A 74 -20.48 -55.30 32.41
CA ARG A 74 -21.80 -55.95 32.49
C ARG A 74 -22.23 -56.48 31.13
N ARG A 75 -22.56 -57.78 31.16
CA ARG A 75 -23.24 -58.57 30.12
C ARG A 75 -24.75 -58.44 30.28
N CYS A 76 -25.46 -58.43 29.13
CA CYS A 76 -26.74 -59.13 28.77
C CYS A 76 -28.00 -58.92 29.66
N PRO A 77 -29.26 -59.16 29.20
CA PRO A 77 -29.74 -60.09 28.15
C PRO A 77 -30.71 -59.45 27.12
N PHE A 78 -30.88 -59.97 25.90
CA PHE A 78 -31.66 -61.14 25.46
C PHE A 78 -33.14 -61.10 25.90
N GLU A 79 -34.03 -60.75 24.97
CA GLU A 79 -35.42 -61.22 24.96
C GLU A 79 -35.86 -61.51 23.53
N GLU A 80 -36.23 -62.78 23.32
CA GLU A 80 -36.84 -63.34 22.13
C GLU A 80 -38.26 -62.84 21.97
N ASN A 81 -38.67 -62.52 20.74
CA ASN A 81 -40.00 -62.86 20.21
C ASN A 81 -40.01 -62.68 18.68
N GLN A 82 -40.06 -63.81 17.97
CA GLN A 82 -40.52 -63.93 16.58
C GLN A 82 -42.03 -64.31 16.58
N PRO A 83 -42.76 -64.37 15.44
CA PRO A 83 -42.46 -63.85 14.10
C PRO A 83 -43.64 -63.04 13.50
N SER A 84 -43.36 -62.15 12.55
CA SER A 84 -44.34 -61.88 11.48
C SER A 84 -43.64 -61.81 10.12
N LYS A 85 -44.24 -62.57 9.21
CA LYS A 85 -43.74 -62.91 7.88
C LYS A 85 -43.69 -61.67 6.99
N HIS A 86 -42.50 -61.14 6.75
CA HIS A 86 -42.15 -60.60 5.45
C HIS A 86 -40.69 -60.95 5.17
N MET A 87 -40.50 -61.89 4.25
CA MET A 87 -39.21 -62.27 3.71
C MET A 87 -38.67 -61.08 2.92
N ARG A 88 -38.04 -60.13 3.63
CA ARG A 88 -37.29 -59.03 3.05
C ARG A 88 -35.96 -59.62 2.63
N TRP A 89 -35.74 -59.71 1.32
CA TRP A 89 -34.44 -60.01 0.74
C TRP A 89 -33.42 -59.08 1.39
N LYS A 90 -32.45 -59.65 2.11
CA LYS A 90 -31.36 -58.90 2.72
C LYS A 90 -30.40 -58.59 1.58
N GLU A 91 -30.45 -57.36 1.07
CA GLU A 91 -29.49 -56.90 0.07
C GLU A 91 -28.09 -57.03 0.65
N GLU A 92 -27.19 -57.70 -0.08
CA GLU A 92 -25.80 -57.84 0.29
C GLU A 92 -25.16 -56.44 0.33
N SER A 93 -24.67 -56.04 1.50
CA SER A 93 -24.03 -54.74 1.67
C SER A 93 -22.50 -54.86 1.56
N TYR A 94 -21.92 -53.98 0.75
CA TYR A 94 -20.48 -53.84 0.57
C TYR A 94 -19.94 -52.82 1.58
N TYR A 95 -18.85 -53.18 2.26
CA TYR A 95 -18.25 -52.38 3.34
C TYR A 95 -16.88 -51.84 2.93
N PHE A 96 -16.63 -50.57 3.24
CA PHE A 96 -15.31 -49.97 3.09
C PHE A 96 -15.02 -48.92 4.17
N LYS A 97 -13.79 -48.94 4.73
CA LYS A 97 -13.32 -48.05 5.80
C LYS A 97 -12.13 -47.22 5.37
N LEU A 98 -12.20 -45.92 5.59
CA LEU A 98 -11.12 -44.98 5.28
C LEU A 98 -10.04 -45.00 6.37
N THR A 99 -8.83 -44.58 6.02
CA THR A 99 -7.72 -44.37 6.96
C THR A 99 -8.00 -43.28 8.00
N SER A 100 -9.00 -42.42 7.77
CA SER A 100 -9.52 -41.47 8.77
C SER A 100 -10.32 -42.15 9.90
N GLY A 101 -10.66 -43.43 9.75
CA GLY A 101 -11.47 -44.19 10.70
C GLY A 101 -12.97 -44.20 10.39
N GLU A 102 -13.41 -43.44 9.38
CA GLU A 102 -14.81 -43.41 8.94
C GLU A 102 -15.18 -44.67 8.14
N GLU A 103 -16.36 -45.22 8.44
CA GLU A 103 -16.87 -46.46 7.87
C GLU A 103 -18.08 -46.19 6.99
N PHE A 104 -18.10 -46.81 5.80
CA PHE A 104 -19.17 -46.67 4.83
C PHE A 104 -19.73 -48.05 4.46
N TYR A 105 -21.05 -48.10 4.32
CA TYR A 105 -21.81 -49.28 3.93
C TYR A 105 -22.62 -48.92 2.68
N TYR A 106 -22.51 -49.75 1.64
CA TYR A 106 -23.20 -49.57 0.37
C TYR A 106 -24.07 -50.79 0.08
N THR A 107 -25.22 -50.58 -0.55
CA THR A 107 -26.06 -51.63 -1.13
C THR A 107 -25.89 -51.66 -2.65
N GLU A 108 -26.31 -52.73 -3.33
CA GLU A 108 -26.38 -52.75 -4.81
C GLU A 108 -27.21 -51.59 -5.39
N SER A 109 -28.17 -51.07 -4.61
CA SER A 109 -28.96 -49.90 -5.00
C SER A 109 -28.15 -48.59 -5.02
N ASP A 110 -27.10 -48.48 -4.19
CA ASP A 110 -26.19 -47.33 -4.13
C ASP A 110 -25.14 -47.36 -5.26
N MET A 111 -24.96 -48.52 -5.92
CA MET A 111 -24.12 -48.68 -7.11
C MET A 111 -24.83 -48.31 -8.41
N LYS A 112 -26.11 -47.94 -8.37
CA LYS A 112 -26.70 -47.17 -9.49
C LYS A 112 -25.87 -45.90 -9.65
N PRO A 113 -25.47 -45.54 -10.88
CA PRO A 113 -24.53 -44.47 -11.11
C PRO A 113 -25.02 -43.23 -10.38
N THR A 114 -24.28 -42.84 -9.35
CA THR A 114 -24.39 -41.57 -8.62
C THR A 114 -23.92 -40.43 -9.52
N LEU A 115 -24.29 -40.49 -10.81
CA LEU A 115 -24.28 -39.36 -11.71
C LEU A 115 -25.47 -38.51 -11.26
N LEU A 116 -25.14 -37.51 -10.46
CA LEU A 116 -25.84 -36.23 -10.30
C LEU A 116 -27.33 -36.29 -10.68
N ASN A 117 -28.22 -36.32 -9.67
CA ASN A 117 -29.67 -36.20 -9.85
C ASN A 117 -30.00 -35.28 -11.04
N GLU A 118 -30.87 -35.71 -11.95
CA GLU A 118 -31.35 -34.92 -13.10
C GLU A 118 -31.96 -33.56 -12.69
N ILE A 119 -32.28 -33.39 -11.40
CA ILE A 119 -32.70 -32.14 -10.74
C ILE A 119 -31.54 -31.10 -10.64
N ILE A 120 -30.29 -31.55 -10.76
CA ILE A 120 -29.05 -30.76 -10.56
C ILE A 120 -28.30 -30.55 -11.87
N GLU A 121 -28.58 -31.31 -12.94
CA GLU A 121 -27.98 -31.02 -14.24
C GLU A 121 -28.54 -29.69 -14.78
N PRO A 122 -27.68 -28.67 -14.98
CA PRO A 122 -28.14 -27.43 -15.58
C PRO A 122 -28.69 -27.75 -16.96
N ASN A 123 -29.86 -27.20 -17.28
CA ASN A 123 -30.49 -27.30 -18.59
C ASN A 123 -29.42 -27.23 -19.70
N PRO A 124 -29.31 -28.22 -20.61
CA PRO A 124 -28.23 -28.30 -21.58
C PRO A 124 -28.11 -27.01 -22.42
N ILE A 125 -29.24 -26.32 -22.64
CA ILE A 125 -29.28 -25.01 -23.31
C ILE A 125 -28.53 -23.95 -22.49
N VAL A 126 -28.80 -23.88 -21.18
CA VAL A 126 -28.10 -22.98 -20.24
C VAL A 126 -26.60 -23.27 -20.24
N ARG A 127 -26.20 -24.54 -20.28
CA ARG A 127 -24.78 -24.93 -20.33
C ARG A 127 -24.10 -24.46 -21.62
N ILE A 128 -24.77 -24.58 -22.77
CA ILE A 128 -24.26 -24.08 -24.07
C ILE A 128 -24.12 -22.55 -24.04
N ILE A 129 -25.13 -21.85 -23.50
CA ILE A 129 -25.12 -20.39 -23.35
C ILE A 129 -23.95 -19.93 -22.48
N ILE A 130 -23.79 -20.52 -21.29
CA ILE A 130 -22.68 -20.20 -20.38
C ILE A 130 -21.32 -20.60 -20.96
N GLY A 131 -21.26 -21.71 -21.71
CA GLY A 131 -20.03 -22.16 -22.39
C GLY A 131 -19.51 -21.18 -23.44
N ASN A 132 -20.42 -20.43 -24.09
CA ASN A 132 -20.11 -19.45 -25.13
C ASN A 132 -19.92 -18.02 -24.60
N LEU A 133 -19.81 -17.83 -23.28
CA LEU A 133 -19.60 -16.51 -22.69
C LEU A 133 -18.30 -15.86 -23.19
N PRO A 134 -18.34 -14.58 -23.64
CA PRO A 134 -17.16 -13.82 -24.02
C PRO A 134 -16.14 -13.72 -22.87
N ARG A 135 -14.89 -13.32 -23.16
CA ARG A 135 -13.86 -13.18 -22.11
C ARG A 135 -13.94 -11.84 -21.39
N SER A 136 -14.30 -10.76 -22.07
CA SER A 136 -14.40 -9.42 -21.49
C SER A 136 -15.68 -9.23 -20.69
N ILE A 137 -15.61 -8.51 -19.56
CA ILE A 137 -16.80 -8.19 -18.75
C ILE A 137 -17.81 -7.38 -19.56
N LYS A 138 -17.34 -6.41 -20.35
CA LYS A 138 -18.20 -5.56 -21.20
C LYS A 138 -18.96 -6.41 -22.23
N GLU A 139 -18.25 -7.29 -22.93
CA GLU A 139 -18.85 -8.20 -23.92
C GLU A 139 -19.81 -9.21 -23.27
N ARG A 140 -19.50 -9.69 -22.05
CA ARG A 140 -20.41 -10.56 -21.29
C ARG A 140 -21.70 -9.85 -20.94
N LEU A 141 -21.64 -8.59 -20.50
CA LEU A 141 -22.85 -7.82 -20.18
C LEU A 141 -23.70 -7.59 -21.43
N ILE A 142 -23.08 -7.29 -22.57
CA ILE A 142 -23.76 -7.15 -23.87
C ILE A 142 -24.32 -8.50 -24.35
N TYR A 143 -23.62 -9.60 -24.10
CA TYR A 143 -24.11 -10.95 -24.43
C TYR A 143 -25.31 -11.34 -23.55
N LEU A 144 -25.23 -11.09 -22.25
CA LEU A 144 -26.29 -11.37 -21.29
C LEU A 144 -27.51 -10.47 -21.47
N SER A 145 -27.33 -9.23 -21.95
CA SER A 145 -28.46 -8.32 -22.23
C SER A 145 -29.37 -8.82 -23.37
N LYS A 146 -28.87 -9.70 -24.25
CA LYS A 146 -29.69 -10.34 -25.29
C LYS A 146 -30.77 -11.25 -24.73
N PHE A 147 -30.60 -11.74 -23.51
CA PHE A 147 -31.58 -12.59 -22.82
C PHE A 147 -32.56 -11.78 -21.95
N ARG A 148 -32.40 -10.44 -21.89
CA ARG A 148 -33.25 -9.54 -21.09
C ARG A 148 -34.48 -9.03 -21.88
N TYR A 149 -34.51 -9.24 -23.19
CA TYR A 149 -35.52 -8.67 -24.08
C TYR A 149 -36.34 -9.78 -24.74
N GLU A 150 -37.38 -10.23 -24.04
CA GLU A 150 -38.52 -10.93 -24.63
C GLU A 150 -39.81 -10.64 -23.83
N GLU A 151 -39.86 -9.50 -23.13
CA GLU A 151 -41.04 -9.06 -22.36
C GLU A 151 -41.87 -8.00 -23.11
N GLU A 152 -41.36 -7.43 -24.20
CA GLU A 152 -42.03 -6.36 -24.98
C GLU A 152 -42.66 -6.82 -26.31
N LEU A 153 -42.69 -8.13 -26.61
CA LEU A 153 -43.34 -8.62 -27.83
C LEU A 153 -44.83 -8.90 -27.59
N GLU A 154 -45.59 -7.85 -27.94
CA GLU A 154 -46.93 -7.88 -28.54
C GLU A 154 -48.04 -8.46 -27.63
N GLU A 155 -48.62 -7.57 -26.81
CA GLU A 155 -50.08 -7.49 -26.79
C GLU A 155 -50.51 -7.28 -28.25
N VAL A 156 -50.74 -8.38 -28.97
CA VAL A 156 -51.54 -8.37 -30.18
C VAL A 156 -52.95 -8.00 -29.72
N THR A 157 -53.22 -6.70 -29.59
CA THR A 157 -54.58 -6.20 -29.64
C THR A 157 -55.03 -6.35 -31.09
N ASP A 158 -55.35 -7.59 -31.49
CA ASP A 158 -56.22 -7.79 -32.64
C ASP A 158 -57.59 -7.28 -32.22
N ILE A 159 -57.78 -6.01 -32.56
CA ILE A 159 -59.03 -5.30 -32.63
C ILE A 159 -59.97 -6.11 -33.54
N ASP A 160 -61.15 -6.41 -32.99
CA ASP A 160 -62.38 -6.85 -33.66
C ASP A 160 -62.48 -8.32 -34.11
N THR A 161 -62.74 -9.26 -33.18
CA THR A 161 -63.72 -10.36 -33.42
C THR A 161 -64.14 -11.07 -32.12
N ASP A 162 -65.45 -11.00 -31.83
CA ASP A 162 -66.29 -11.83 -30.93
C ASP A 162 -65.98 -11.92 -29.42
N GLU A 163 -67.00 -11.57 -28.61
CA GLU A 163 -66.96 -11.26 -27.16
C GLU A 163 -66.75 -12.45 -26.18
N ASP A 164 -66.40 -13.67 -26.59
CA ASP A 164 -66.48 -14.83 -25.68
C ASP A 164 -65.26 -15.79 -25.64
N GLU A 165 -64.10 -15.46 -26.23
CA GLU A 165 -62.89 -16.29 -26.07
C GLU A 165 -61.93 -15.74 -25.01
N GLU A 166 -61.84 -16.43 -23.87
CA GLU A 166 -60.83 -16.16 -22.84
C GLU A 166 -59.41 -16.21 -23.47
N PRO A 167 -58.57 -15.18 -23.24
CA PRO A 167 -57.22 -15.17 -23.79
C PRO A 167 -56.44 -16.37 -23.25
N THR A 168 -56.14 -17.34 -24.12
CA THR A 168 -55.30 -18.48 -23.79
C THR A 168 -53.85 -18.03 -23.68
N ILE A 169 -53.44 -17.67 -22.45
CA ILE A 169 -52.04 -17.37 -22.11
C ILE A 169 -51.22 -18.65 -22.37
N LYS A 170 -50.55 -18.72 -23.53
CA LYS A 170 -49.58 -19.80 -23.79
C LYS A 170 -48.50 -19.72 -22.72
N PRO A 171 -48.24 -20.79 -21.94
CA PRO A 171 -47.19 -20.75 -20.93
C PRO A 171 -45.86 -20.49 -21.63
N ARG A 172 -45.22 -19.36 -21.31
CA ARG A 172 -43.89 -19.00 -21.81
C ARG A 172 -42.92 -20.09 -21.33
N GLN A 173 -42.62 -21.05 -22.21
CA GLN A 173 -41.73 -22.19 -21.89
C GLN A 173 -40.28 -21.76 -21.57
N PHE A 174 -39.96 -20.47 -21.70
CA PHE A 174 -38.60 -19.93 -21.58
C PHE A 174 -38.38 -18.92 -20.44
N ASP A 175 -39.41 -18.50 -19.69
CA ASP A 175 -39.22 -17.53 -18.57
C ASP A 175 -38.25 -18.08 -17.52
N ASN A 176 -38.34 -19.38 -17.24
CA ASN A 176 -37.42 -20.08 -16.35
C ASN A 176 -35.98 -20.16 -16.89
N VAL A 177 -35.77 -20.07 -18.21
CA VAL A 177 -34.44 -20.22 -18.82
C VAL A 177 -33.60 -18.98 -18.58
N CYS A 178 -34.18 -17.78 -18.67
CA CYS A 178 -33.47 -16.53 -18.41
C CYS A 178 -32.94 -16.47 -16.97
N GLU A 179 -33.81 -16.74 -15.99
CA GLU A 179 -33.42 -16.82 -14.58
C GLU A 179 -32.36 -17.90 -14.32
N GLN A 180 -32.50 -19.07 -14.97
CA GLN A 180 -31.51 -20.14 -14.89
C GLN A 180 -30.15 -19.73 -15.48
N VAL A 181 -30.12 -18.99 -16.60
CA VAL A 181 -28.88 -18.46 -17.19
C VAL A 181 -28.20 -17.47 -16.25
N PHE A 182 -28.94 -16.51 -15.70
CA PHE A 182 -28.36 -15.54 -14.76
C PHE A 182 -27.88 -16.19 -13.47
N SER A 183 -28.66 -17.13 -12.91
CA SER A 183 -28.27 -17.92 -11.73
C SER A 183 -27.02 -18.75 -12.00
N ALA A 184 -26.94 -19.42 -13.16
CA ALA A 184 -25.77 -20.18 -13.59
C ALA A 184 -24.54 -19.27 -13.78
N TYR A 185 -24.71 -18.09 -14.38
CA TYR A 185 -23.65 -17.10 -14.55
C TYR A 185 -23.10 -16.59 -13.20
N ILE A 186 -23.98 -16.26 -12.24
CA ILE A 186 -23.55 -15.83 -10.90
C ILE A 186 -22.80 -16.97 -10.18
N LYS A 187 -23.30 -18.21 -10.27
CA LYS A 187 -22.62 -19.40 -9.72
C LYS A 187 -21.24 -19.58 -10.36
N GLU A 188 -21.15 -19.45 -11.67
CA GLU A 188 -19.91 -19.53 -12.44
C GLU A 188 -18.92 -18.42 -12.04
N MET A 189 -19.36 -17.17 -11.85
CA MET A 189 -18.51 -16.07 -11.38
C MET A 189 -17.98 -16.29 -9.96
N LYS A 190 -18.83 -16.78 -9.05
CA LYS A 190 -18.42 -17.17 -7.69
C LYS A 190 -17.38 -18.30 -7.76
N LEU A 191 -17.64 -19.33 -8.56
CA LEU A 191 -16.73 -20.47 -8.73
C LEU A 191 -15.40 -20.05 -9.35
N ARG A 192 -15.39 -19.20 -10.39
CA ARG A 192 -14.16 -18.62 -10.95
C ARG A 192 -13.38 -17.82 -9.91
N THR A 193 -14.05 -17.07 -9.05
CA THR A 193 -13.39 -16.32 -7.97
C THR A 193 -12.72 -17.25 -6.98
N ILE A 194 -13.41 -18.33 -6.58
CA ILE A 194 -12.85 -19.37 -5.70
C ILE A 194 -11.66 -20.06 -6.39
N PHE A 195 -11.80 -20.50 -7.64
CA PHE A 195 -10.73 -21.12 -8.41
C PHE A 195 -9.53 -20.20 -8.60
N ARG A 196 -9.73 -18.90 -8.84
CA ARG A 196 -8.64 -17.91 -8.88
C ARG A 196 -7.90 -17.86 -7.55
N ARG A 197 -8.61 -17.84 -6.42
CA ARG A 197 -7.99 -17.88 -5.08
C ARG A 197 -7.19 -19.18 -4.86
N VAL A 198 -7.76 -20.33 -5.24
CA VAL A 198 -7.08 -21.63 -5.15
C VAL A 198 -5.84 -21.65 -6.04
N LEU A 199 -5.94 -21.21 -7.29
CA LEU A 199 -4.81 -21.14 -8.22
C LEU A 199 -3.71 -20.20 -7.70
N THR A 200 -4.07 -19.04 -7.17
CA THR A 200 -3.12 -18.09 -6.58
C THR A 200 -2.44 -18.71 -5.36
N ARG A 201 -3.19 -19.35 -4.44
CA ARG A 201 -2.61 -20.07 -3.29
C ARG A 201 -1.69 -21.21 -3.72
N TRP A 202 -2.09 -21.98 -4.73
CA TRP A 202 -1.28 -23.06 -5.29
C TRP A 202 0.01 -22.53 -5.94
N ARG A 203 -0.05 -21.40 -6.64
CA ARG A 203 1.14 -20.74 -7.19
C ARG A 203 2.08 -20.25 -6.10
N ILE A 204 1.55 -19.61 -5.05
CA ILE A 204 2.32 -19.19 -3.87
C ILE A 204 2.98 -20.40 -3.22
N TYR A 205 2.22 -21.46 -2.94
CA TYR A 205 2.75 -22.72 -2.40
C TYR A 205 3.88 -23.31 -3.25
N ARG A 206 3.74 -23.30 -4.59
CA ARG A 206 4.81 -23.77 -5.49
C ARG A 206 6.04 -22.89 -5.47
N LEU A 207 5.89 -21.58 -5.30
CA LEU A 207 7.02 -20.65 -5.16
C LEU A 207 7.69 -20.83 -3.80
N ASP A 208 6.93 -21.06 -2.73
CA ASP A 208 7.45 -21.27 -1.38
C ASP A 208 8.26 -22.54 -1.22
N LYS A 209 7.98 -23.57 -2.03
CA LYS A 209 8.76 -24.80 -2.06
C LYS A 209 10.19 -24.59 -2.59
N LYS A 210 10.49 -23.49 -3.30
CA LYS A 210 11.84 -23.19 -3.77
C LYS A 210 12.64 -22.56 -2.63
N LYS A 211 13.79 -23.16 -2.29
CA LYS A 211 14.73 -22.64 -1.29
C LYS A 211 15.62 -21.58 -1.92
N GLU A 212 15.35 -20.33 -1.60
CA GLU A 212 16.26 -19.20 -1.81
C GLU A 212 16.12 -18.33 -0.56
N ASP A 213 17.11 -18.42 0.34
CA ASP A 213 17.04 -17.86 1.70
C ASP A 213 18.10 -16.77 1.94
N ILE A 214 18.73 -16.24 0.89
CA ILE A 214 19.75 -15.19 1.01
C ILE A 214 19.13 -13.85 0.59
N ASP A 215 19.24 -12.85 1.45
CA ASP A 215 18.82 -11.50 1.12
C ASP A 215 19.77 -10.90 0.07
N PRO A 216 19.27 -10.48 -1.09
CA PRO A 216 20.11 -9.91 -2.13
C PRO A 216 20.75 -8.57 -1.78
N ILE A 217 20.24 -7.83 -0.77
CA ILE A 217 20.82 -6.54 -0.36
C ILE A 217 22.05 -6.76 0.52
N THR A 218 21.91 -7.60 1.54
CA THR A 218 22.95 -7.84 2.55
C THR A 218 23.88 -9.00 2.20
N LEU A 219 23.48 -9.86 1.27
CA LEU A 219 24.15 -11.13 0.94
C LEU A 219 24.28 -12.07 2.15
N SER A 220 23.48 -11.85 3.18
CA SER A 220 23.42 -12.65 4.41
C SER A 220 22.03 -13.27 4.59
N PRO A 221 21.90 -14.33 5.41
CA PRO A 221 20.59 -14.84 5.79
C PRO A 221 19.79 -13.76 6.54
N PRO A 222 18.54 -13.48 6.15
CA PRO A 222 17.72 -12.46 6.78
C PRO A 222 17.30 -12.87 8.20
N GLU A 223 17.43 -11.97 9.17
CA GLU A 223 16.93 -12.19 10.53
C GLU A 223 15.40 -12.08 10.57
N LYS A 224 14.87 -11.06 9.89
CA LYS A 224 13.42 -10.80 9.80
C LYS A 224 13.00 -10.85 8.33
N ILE A 225 12.33 -11.92 7.95
CA ILE A 225 12.04 -12.20 6.54
C ILE A 225 10.87 -11.34 6.05
N VAL A 226 11.10 -10.62 4.95
CA VAL A 226 10.05 -10.04 4.12
C VAL A 226 10.01 -10.74 2.77
N MET A 227 8.85 -11.29 2.44
CA MET A 227 8.62 -12.01 1.18
C MET A 227 7.89 -11.13 0.17
N ILE A 228 8.46 -11.01 -1.02
CA ILE A 228 7.86 -10.32 -2.16
C ILE A 228 7.65 -11.31 -3.28
N TYR A 229 6.39 -11.45 -3.70
CA TYR A 229 6.01 -12.36 -4.78
C TYR A 229 5.94 -11.62 -6.11
N GLU A 230 6.68 -12.11 -7.09
CA GLU A 230 6.54 -11.78 -8.51
C GLU A 230 5.97 -12.99 -9.27
N PRO A 231 5.43 -12.85 -10.50
CA PRO A 231 4.72 -13.92 -11.19
C PRO A 231 5.49 -15.24 -11.37
N LYS A 232 6.83 -15.21 -11.35
CA LYS A 232 7.71 -16.37 -11.58
C LYS A 232 8.69 -16.66 -10.44
N LYS A 233 8.90 -15.72 -9.53
CA LYS A 233 9.94 -15.77 -8.50
C LYS A 233 9.44 -15.17 -7.19
N LYS A 234 9.97 -15.67 -6.09
CA LYS A 234 9.82 -15.11 -4.75
C LYS A 234 11.15 -14.49 -4.37
N TYR A 235 11.14 -13.27 -3.84
CA TYR A 235 12.32 -12.63 -3.28
C TYR A 235 12.14 -12.53 -1.77
N THR A 236 13.16 -12.93 -1.04
CA THR A 236 13.27 -12.80 0.41
C THR A 236 14.26 -11.70 0.73
N PHE A 237 13.84 -10.73 1.53
CA PHE A 237 14.70 -9.64 1.98
C PHE A 237 14.75 -9.61 3.50
N ASP A 238 15.83 -9.06 4.04
CA ASP A 238 15.84 -8.65 5.43
C ASP A 238 14.97 -7.39 5.62
N ALA A 239 14.13 -7.39 6.64
CA ALA A 239 13.16 -6.34 6.90
C ALA A 239 13.81 -4.97 7.07
N LYS A 240 14.91 -4.91 7.83
CA LYS A 240 15.61 -3.65 8.13
C LYS A 240 16.26 -3.08 6.87
N SER A 241 16.90 -3.94 6.08
CA SER A 241 17.55 -3.57 4.82
C SER A 241 16.54 -3.06 3.79
N LEU A 242 15.44 -3.79 3.60
CA LEU A 242 14.36 -3.38 2.69
C LEU A 242 13.70 -2.07 3.16
N ALA A 243 13.42 -1.92 4.45
CA ALA A 243 12.84 -0.69 4.99
C ALA A 243 13.77 0.52 4.75
N THR A 244 15.08 0.34 4.97
CA THR A 244 16.08 1.39 4.72
C THR A 244 16.15 1.76 3.24
N TRP A 245 16.12 0.76 2.37
CA TRP A 245 16.11 0.98 0.91
C TRP A 245 14.88 1.76 0.46
N ILE A 246 13.68 1.34 0.88
CA ILE A 246 12.42 2.02 0.57
C ILE A 246 12.48 3.46 1.07
N GLU A 247 12.93 3.67 2.32
CA GLU A 247 13.06 4.99 2.91
C GLU A 247 14.05 5.86 2.13
N SER A 248 15.19 5.33 1.68
CA SER A 248 16.15 6.09 0.87
C SER A 248 15.57 6.54 -0.47
N LYS A 249 14.70 5.73 -1.09
CA LYS A 249 14.04 6.11 -2.35
C LYS A 249 12.97 7.19 -2.12
N LEU A 250 12.21 7.06 -1.04
CA LEU A 250 11.21 8.06 -0.66
C LEU A 250 11.83 9.39 -0.23
N HIS A 251 13.06 9.38 0.31
CA HIS A 251 13.81 10.58 0.71
C HIS A 251 14.89 10.98 -0.29
N TYR A 252 14.78 10.48 -1.52
CA TYR A 252 15.70 10.87 -2.56
C TYR A 252 15.57 12.36 -2.85
N HIS A 253 16.72 12.99 -3.09
CA HIS A 253 16.86 14.42 -3.32
C HIS A 253 18.01 14.64 -4.30
N GLU A 254 17.89 15.71 -5.09
CA GLU A 254 18.89 16.11 -6.08
C GLU A 254 19.12 17.61 -5.91
N TYR A 255 20.38 18.05 -5.85
CA TYR A 255 20.74 19.47 -5.76
C TYR A 255 20.05 20.22 -4.61
N GLY A 256 19.76 19.54 -3.50
CA GLY A 256 19.04 20.12 -2.35
C GLY A 256 17.52 20.15 -2.48
N PHE A 257 16.97 19.76 -3.63
CA PHE A 257 15.54 19.64 -3.85
C PHE A 257 15.06 18.22 -3.57
N ALA A 258 13.98 18.09 -2.80
CA ALA A 258 13.36 16.80 -2.55
C ALA A 258 12.64 16.28 -3.80
N VAL A 259 13.13 15.16 -4.34
CA VAL A 259 12.58 14.50 -5.53
C VAL A 259 12.23 13.05 -5.18
N PRO A 260 11.20 12.82 -4.33
CA PRO A 260 10.89 11.48 -3.86
C PRO A 260 10.61 10.52 -5.02
N MET A 261 11.24 9.34 -4.96
CA MET A 261 11.06 8.27 -5.94
C MET A 261 10.13 7.20 -5.38
N PHE A 262 9.32 6.61 -6.26
CA PHE A 262 8.49 5.49 -5.84
C PHE A 262 9.37 4.27 -5.52
N PRO A 263 9.07 3.50 -4.46
CA PRO A 263 9.90 2.36 -4.09
C PRO A 263 9.96 1.29 -5.17
N ARG A 264 11.17 0.78 -5.42
CA ARG A 264 11.47 -0.23 -6.43
C ARG A 264 12.11 -1.45 -5.79
N ASN A 265 11.84 -2.61 -6.38
CA ASN A 265 12.52 -3.84 -6.04
C ASN A 265 14.04 -3.66 -6.27
N PRO A 266 14.89 -3.81 -5.25
CA PRO A 266 16.34 -3.67 -5.39
C PRO A 266 16.95 -4.59 -6.45
N TRP A 267 16.34 -5.76 -6.68
CA TRP A 267 16.87 -6.77 -7.61
C TRP A 267 16.42 -6.56 -9.05
N THR A 268 15.13 -6.30 -9.27
CA THR A 268 14.56 -6.16 -10.62
C THR A 268 14.51 -4.71 -11.10
N ASN A 269 14.73 -3.75 -10.20
CA ASN A 269 14.56 -2.31 -10.42
C ASN A 269 13.14 -1.93 -10.93
N LEU A 270 12.16 -2.81 -10.75
CA LEU A 270 10.77 -2.56 -11.08
C LEU A 270 10.06 -1.92 -9.89
N GLU A 271 9.14 -1.01 -10.17
CA GLU A 271 8.28 -0.40 -9.16
C GLU A 271 7.38 -1.46 -8.52
N PHE A 272 7.26 -1.40 -7.19
CA PHE A 272 6.38 -2.32 -6.49
C PHE A 272 4.93 -2.05 -6.87
N THR A 273 4.19 -3.11 -7.15
CA THR A 273 2.74 -3.00 -7.34
C THR A 273 2.04 -2.60 -6.03
N TYR A 274 0.85 -2.02 -6.13
CA TYR A 274 0.04 -1.65 -4.95
C TYR A 274 -0.16 -2.81 -3.96
N CYS A 275 -0.47 -4.01 -4.48
CA CYS A 275 -0.62 -5.22 -3.66
C CYS A 275 0.68 -5.62 -2.95
N GLN A 276 1.83 -5.48 -3.62
CA GLN A 276 3.13 -5.73 -3.02
C GLN A 276 3.43 -4.69 -1.92
N MET A 277 3.14 -3.41 -2.17
CA MET A 277 3.31 -2.35 -1.16
C MET A 277 2.49 -2.59 0.10
N ILE A 278 1.22 -3.01 -0.03
CA ILE A 278 0.39 -3.42 1.11
C ILE A 278 1.04 -4.58 1.87
N SER A 279 1.48 -5.61 1.15
CA SER A 279 2.08 -6.79 1.76
C SER A 279 3.37 -6.43 2.51
N ILE A 280 4.25 -5.63 1.90
CA ILE A 280 5.49 -5.14 2.51
C ILE A 280 5.17 -4.32 3.76
N TYR A 281 4.19 -3.41 3.69
CA TYR A 281 3.77 -2.59 4.83
C TYR A 281 3.38 -3.44 6.04
N TYR A 282 2.52 -4.45 5.86
CA TYR A 282 2.09 -5.29 6.98
C TYR A 282 3.20 -6.20 7.50
N GLN A 283 4.08 -6.71 6.64
CA GLN A 283 5.23 -7.50 7.06
C GLN A 283 6.22 -6.65 7.88
N LEU A 284 6.55 -5.44 7.41
CA LEU A 284 7.43 -4.52 8.16
C LEU A 284 6.80 -4.05 9.47
N LYS A 285 5.48 -3.81 9.48
CA LYS A 285 4.73 -3.49 10.70
C LYS A 285 4.79 -4.63 11.73
N ALA A 286 4.61 -5.88 11.29
CA ALA A 286 4.71 -7.05 12.16
C ALA A 286 6.12 -7.21 12.76
N HIS A 287 7.15 -6.87 11.98
CA HIS A 287 8.56 -6.94 12.37
C HIS A 287 9.06 -5.75 13.21
N GLY A 288 8.26 -4.71 13.37
CA GLY A 288 8.65 -3.47 14.07
C GLY A 288 9.64 -2.59 13.29
N GLU A 289 9.83 -2.83 11.99
CA GLU A 289 10.81 -2.13 11.13
C GLU A 289 10.13 -1.04 10.26
N LEU A 290 8.94 -0.59 10.65
CA LEU A 290 8.17 0.37 9.88
C LEU A 290 8.76 1.78 10.06
N ARG A 291 9.08 2.44 8.94
CA ARG A 291 9.65 3.80 8.92
C ARG A 291 8.60 4.86 8.60
N TRP A 292 8.91 6.11 8.92
CA TRP A 292 8.01 7.25 8.74
C TRP A 292 7.55 7.40 7.28
N GLY A 293 8.47 7.30 6.31
CA GLY A 293 8.14 7.48 4.90
C GLY A 293 7.09 6.48 4.41
N LEU A 294 7.28 5.19 4.73
CA LEU A 294 6.31 4.16 4.33
C LEU A 294 4.99 4.25 5.12
N THR A 295 5.05 4.67 6.39
CA THR A 295 3.85 4.85 7.23
C THR A 295 2.93 5.92 6.68
N THR A 296 3.49 7.09 6.37
CA THR A 296 2.76 8.21 5.80
C THR A 296 2.38 7.95 4.35
N LEU A 297 3.21 7.25 3.57
CA LEU A 297 2.82 6.87 2.21
C LEU A 297 1.58 5.96 2.20
N ARG A 298 1.41 5.10 3.22
CA ARG A 298 0.21 4.26 3.35
C ARG A 298 -1.06 5.08 3.61
N THR A 299 -0.99 6.20 4.35
CA THR A 299 -2.16 7.05 4.64
C THR A 299 -2.68 7.76 3.40
N HIS A 300 -1.84 7.89 2.37
CA HIS A 300 -2.21 8.42 1.05
C HIS A 300 -2.38 7.31 -0.01
N ASP A 301 -2.77 6.09 0.41
CA ASP A 301 -2.98 4.93 -0.46
C ASP A 301 -1.84 4.65 -1.45
N PHE A 302 -0.60 4.88 -1.00
CA PHE A 302 0.60 4.76 -1.83
C PHE A 302 0.60 5.66 -3.08
N ASN A 303 -0.18 6.74 -3.09
CA ASN A 303 -0.12 7.76 -4.12
C ASN A 303 1.04 8.72 -3.86
N LYS A 304 2.14 8.53 -4.60
CA LYS A 304 3.35 9.35 -4.51
C LYS A 304 3.09 10.86 -4.64
N LYS A 305 2.27 11.27 -5.60
CA LYS A 305 2.03 12.69 -5.91
C LYS A 305 1.31 13.38 -4.76
N SER A 306 0.25 12.74 -4.24
CA SER A 306 -0.49 13.24 -3.08
C SER A 306 0.42 13.31 -1.86
N TRP A 307 1.15 12.23 -1.57
CA TRP A 307 2.08 12.18 -0.44
C TRP A 307 3.16 13.27 -0.50
N GLN A 308 3.78 13.47 -1.67
CA GLN A 308 4.79 14.50 -1.88
C GLN A 308 4.23 15.91 -1.67
N LEU A 309 3.00 16.17 -2.14
CA LEU A 309 2.35 17.46 -1.96
C LEU A 309 2.13 17.76 -0.48
N TYR A 310 1.57 16.81 0.28
CA TYR A 310 1.29 16.98 1.71
C TYR A 310 2.55 17.07 2.57
N HIS A 311 3.60 16.33 2.22
CA HIS A 311 4.83 16.28 3.01
C HIS A 311 5.99 17.08 2.42
N LYS A 312 5.73 17.98 1.46
CA LYS A 312 6.76 18.77 0.76
C LYS A 312 7.74 19.41 1.73
N SER A 313 7.25 20.12 2.74
CA SER A 313 8.09 20.79 3.74
C SER A 313 9.01 19.84 4.51
N ALA A 314 8.48 18.70 4.98
CA ALA A 314 9.26 17.73 5.74
C ALA A 314 10.36 17.08 4.88
N LEU A 315 10.03 16.79 3.61
CA LEU A 315 10.97 16.23 2.65
C LEU A 315 12.07 17.24 2.30
N THR A 316 11.70 18.49 2.03
CA THR A 316 12.65 19.57 1.73
C THR A 316 13.63 19.78 2.89
N LEU A 317 13.13 19.90 4.13
CA LEU A 317 14.01 20.09 5.28
C LEU A 317 14.92 18.90 5.53
N LYS A 318 14.44 17.67 5.30
CA LYS A 318 15.27 16.48 5.39
C LYS A 318 16.34 16.43 4.30
N ALA A 319 16.03 16.87 3.08
CA ALA A 319 17.00 17.01 1.99
C ALA A 319 18.08 18.04 2.33
N ILE A 320 17.69 19.24 2.76
CA ILE A 320 18.60 20.31 3.19
C ILE A 320 19.50 19.81 4.33
N ARG A 321 18.92 19.14 5.33
CA ARG A 321 19.67 18.57 6.44
C ARG A 321 20.69 17.55 5.97
N ASN A 322 20.30 16.60 5.12
CA ASN A 322 21.23 15.57 4.64
C ASN A 322 22.40 16.19 3.86
N ASN A 323 22.11 17.13 2.95
CA ASN A 323 23.13 17.83 2.18
C ASN A 323 24.10 18.60 3.07
N LEU A 324 23.58 19.43 3.99
CA LEU A 324 24.43 20.24 4.87
C LEU A 324 25.26 19.41 5.84
N PHE A 325 24.74 18.28 6.33
CA PHE A 325 25.47 17.47 7.31
C PHE A 325 26.53 16.58 6.67
N LEU A 326 26.28 16.07 5.47
CA LEU A 326 27.26 15.26 4.74
C LEU A 326 28.36 16.11 4.10
N LEU A 327 28.03 17.29 3.54
CA LEU A 327 28.95 18.12 2.75
C LEU A 327 29.70 17.30 1.70
N ASP A 328 29.01 16.38 1.03
CA ASP A 328 29.55 15.50 0.00
C ASP A 328 29.44 16.09 -1.41
N THR A 329 28.53 17.05 -1.60
CA THR A 329 28.24 17.72 -2.87
C THR A 329 28.75 19.15 -2.89
N ILE A 330 29.08 19.64 -4.10
CA ILE A 330 29.53 21.03 -4.31
C ILE A 330 28.42 22.01 -3.90
N ASP A 331 27.17 21.72 -4.23
CA ASP A 331 26.03 22.58 -3.87
C ASP A 331 25.88 22.74 -2.36
N ALA A 332 26.19 21.69 -1.59
CA ALA A 332 26.15 21.76 -0.13
C ALA A 332 27.27 22.65 0.42
N TRP A 333 28.44 22.67 -0.23
CA TRP A 333 29.53 23.60 0.11
C TRP A 333 29.14 25.03 -0.20
N ASP A 334 28.62 25.28 -1.42
CA ASP A 334 28.21 26.61 -1.86
C ASP A 334 27.10 27.16 -0.96
N LEU A 335 26.10 26.35 -0.61
CA LEU A 335 25.01 26.74 0.31
C LEU A 335 25.54 27.14 1.70
N LEU A 336 26.50 26.39 2.25
CA LEU A 336 27.10 26.69 3.54
C LEU A 336 28.01 27.92 3.46
N GLU A 337 28.77 28.05 2.38
CA GLU A 337 29.68 29.16 2.10
C GLU A 337 28.91 30.48 1.97
N ASP A 338 27.89 30.51 1.12
CA ASP A 338 27.02 31.67 0.89
C ASP A 338 26.38 32.13 2.21
N PHE A 339 25.90 31.19 3.02
CA PHE A 339 25.36 31.51 4.33
C PHE A 339 26.40 32.14 5.27
N ILE A 340 27.59 31.53 5.40
CA ILE A 340 28.63 32.02 6.30
C ILE A 340 29.05 33.43 5.88
N PHE A 341 29.30 33.66 4.60
CA PHE A 341 29.79 34.94 4.11
C PHE A 341 28.71 36.03 4.12
N SER A 342 27.46 35.69 3.78
CA SER A 342 26.32 36.60 3.97
C SER A 342 26.24 37.07 5.43
N LYS A 343 26.43 36.17 6.40
CA LYS A 343 26.44 36.51 7.83
C LYS A 343 27.69 37.26 8.30
N MET A 344 28.84 37.04 7.67
CA MET A 344 30.03 37.86 7.94
C MET A 344 29.79 39.32 7.53
N ASP A 345 29.20 39.53 6.35
CA ASP A 345 28.91 40.86 5.82
C ASP A 345 27.83 41.57 6.65
N GLU A 346 26.74 40.89 6.99
CA GLU A 346 25.66 41.42 7.83
C GLU A 346 26.18 41.87 9.21
N LEU A 347 27.04 41.06 9.85
CA LEU A 347 27.61 41.35 11.16
C LEU A 347 28.89 42.21 11.10
N ARG A 348 29.28 42.66 9.90
CA ARG A 348 30.49 43.48 9.65
C ARG A 348 31.77 42.84 10.19
N VAL A 349 31.88 41.52 10.11
CA VAL A 349 33.11 40.78 10.43
C VAL A 349 34.07 40.94 9.25
N ARG A 350 35.34 41.29 9.53
CA ARG A 350 36.33 41.50 8.46
C ARG A 350 36.58 40.20 7.69
N THR A 351 36.29 40.22 6.40
CA THR A 351 36.59 39.14 5.45
C THR A 351 37.96 39.40 4.79
N ASN A 352 38.76 38.35 4.65
CA ASN A 352 40.04 38.36 3.95
C ASN A 352 40.09 37.12 3.04
N PRO A 353 40.64 37.20 1.81
CA PRO A 353 40.87 36.04 0.95
C PRO A 353 41.50 34.82 1.66
N TYR A 354 42.37 35.05 2.64
CA TYR A 354 42.93 33.98 3.46
C TYR A 354 41.87 33.24 4.29
N ILE A 355 40.98 33.99 4.94
CA ILE A 355 39.88 33.45 5.75
C ILE A 355 38.88 32.71 4.87
N THR A 356 38.53 33.26 3.70
CA THR A 356 37.58 32.60 2.82
C THR A 356 38.14 31.28 2.29
N ASN A 357 39.42 31.26 1.90
CA ASN A 357 40.11 30.03 1.50
C ASN A 357 40.21 29.01 2.65
N ALA A 358 40.44 29.48 3.88
CA ALA A 358 40.44 28.64 5.08
C ALA A 358 39.11 27.89 5.29
N TYR A 359 37.97 28.59 5.15
CA TYR A 359 36.65 27.96 5.24
C TYR A 359 36.44 26.91 4.14
N ARG A 360 36.77 27.24 2.90
CA ARG A 360 36.65 26.32 1.75
C ARG A 360 37.49 25.05 1.94
N LEU A 361 38.74 25.19 2.35
CA LEU A 361 39.62 24.04 2.63
C LEU A 361 39.09 23.20 3.79
N ALA A 362 38.60 23.84 4.85
CA ALA A 362 38.06 23.11 5.99
C ALA A 362 36.76 22.36 5.67
N MET A 363 35.87 22.90 4.82
CA MET A 363 34.67 22.17 4.37
C MET A 363 35.05 20.89 3.61
N ARG A 364 36.10 20.95 2.78
CA ARG A 364 36.58 19.81 1.99
C ARG A 364 37.33 18.77 2.81
N HIS A 365 38.22 19.22 3.70
CA HIS A 365 39.18 18.32 4.38
C HIS A 365 38.77 17.98 5.82
N ALA A 366 37.93 18.79 6.46
CA ALA A 366 37.47 18.58 7.83
C ALA A 366 35.97 18.92 8.02
N PRO A 367 35.05 18.33 7.24
CA PRO A 367 33.62 18.63 7.34
C PRO A 367 33.03 18.28 8.71
N SER A 368 33.61 17.30 9.43
CA SER A 368 33.19 16.88 10.77
C SER A 368 33.84 17.69 11.90
N HIS A 369 34.58 18.75 11.59
CA HIS A 369 35.18 19.61 12.60
C HIS A 369 34.10 20.25 13.47
N TRP A 370 34.31 20.33 14.79
CA TRP A 370 33.31 20.88 15.72
C TRP A 370 32.81 22.28 15.30
N TYR A 371 33.70 23.10 14.74
CA TYR A 371 33.36 24.44 14.26
C TYR A 371 32.44 24.39 13.04
N MET A 372 32.72 23.50 12.08
CA MET A 372 31.88 23.30 10.89
C MET A 372 30.54 22.68 11.26
N GLU A 373 30.51 21.70 12.17
CA GLU A 373 29.27 21.14 12.72
C GLU A 373 28.37 22.20 13.36
N LYS A 374 28.95 23.18 14.06
CA LYS A 374 28.18 24.31 14.59
C LYS A 374 27.65 25.22 13.48
N TRP A 375 28.45 25.51 12.45
CA TRP A 375 27.97 26.27 11.30
C TRP A 375 26.82 25.56 10.58
N LYS A 376 26.96 24.27 10.27
CA LYS A 376 25.89 23.45 9.68
C LYS A 376 24.58 23.55 10.47
N GLY A 377 24.67 23.46 11.80
CA GLY A 377 23.51 23.60 12.68
C GLY A 377 22.84 24.98 12.60
N VAL A 378 23.62 26.06 12.60
CA VAL A 378 23.09 27.42 12.50
C VAL A 378 22.53 27.71 11.10
N THR A 379 23.19 27.25 10.04
CA THR A 379 22.70 27.32 8.66
C THR A 379 21.38 26.59 8.51
N PHE A 380 21.28 25.37 9.05
CA PHE A 380 20.04 24.61 9.04
C PHE A 380 18.92 25.35 9.77
N MET A 381 19.19 25.93 10.94
CA MET A 381 18.21 26.75 11.68
C MET A 381 17.75 27.97 10.88
N TYR A 382 18.64 28.61 10.11
CA TYR A 382 18.29 29.73 9.24
C TYR A 382 17.39 29.29 8.09
N LEU A 383 17.76 28.26 7.35
CA LEU A 383 16.97 27.75 6.23
C LEU A 383 15.62 27.19 6.70
N GLU A 384 15.56 26.58 7.88
CA GLU A 384 14.30 26.15 8.49
C GLU A 384 13.41 27.35 8.84
N ALA A 385 13.98 28.40 9.45
CA ALA A 385 13.24 29.61 9.79
C ALA A 385 12.70 30.31 8.53
N GLU A 386 13.51 30.38 7.48
CA GLU A 386 13.12 30.92 6.17
C GLU A 386 12.00 30.09 5.53
N HIS A 387 12.16 28.76 5.48
CA HIS A 387 11.17 27.84 4.91
C HIS A 387 9.78 27.96 5.54
N PHE A 388 9.72 28.26 6.84
CA PHE A 388 8.46 28.45 7.58
C PHE A 388 8.06 29.92 7.78
N GLY A 389 8.80 30.89 7.24
CA GLY A 389 8.52 32.32 7.43
C GLY A 389 8.61 32.80 8.89
N GLN A 390 9.43 32.13 9.71
CA GLN A 390 9.63 32.49 11.12
C GLN A 390 10.75 33.51 11.26
N ASN A 391 10.48 34.63 11.94
CA ASN A 391 11.53 35.60 12.23
C ASN A 391 12.40 35.16 13.42
N LYS A 392 13.48 34.42 13.13
CA LYS A 392 14.50 34.00 14.12
C LYS A 392 15.83 34.73 13.96
N ASN A 393 15.85 35.86 13.26
CA ASN A 393 17.08 36.57 12.88
C ASN A 393 17.97 36.93 14.07
N ASN A 394 17.38 37.42 15.17
CA ASN A 394 18.14 37.77 16.37
C ASN A 394 18.86 36.56 16.98
N ALA A 395 18.17 35.42 17.10
CA ALA A 395 18.76 34.20 17.66
C ALA A 395 19.89 33.65 16.77
N ILE A 396 19.69 33.67 15.45
CA ILE A 396 20.67 33.25 14.46
C ILE A 396 21.90 34.16 14.50
N ASN A 397 21.69 35.48 14.48
CA ASN A 397 22.78 36.46 14.52
C ASN A 397 23.58 36.39 15.82
N MET A 398 22.93 36.15 16.97
CA MET A 398 23.63 35.88 18.23
C MET A 398 24.48 34.61 18.17
N ALA A 399 23.97 33.53 17.58
CA ALA A 399 24.72 32.28 17.41
C ALA A 399 25.92 32.47 16.47
N CYS A 400 25.73 33.16 15.34
CA CYS A 400 26.81 33.51 14.40
C CYS A 400 27.88 34.36 15.08
N ALA A 401 27.50 35.42 15.81
CA ALA A 401 28.45 36.27 16.53
C ALA A 401 29.25 35.48 17.58
N ALA A 402 28.62 34.52 18.25
CA ALA A 402 29.31 33.63 19.20
C ALA A 402 30.31 32.69 18.50
N LEU A 403 30.00 32.22 17.29
CA LEU A 403 30.93 31.42 16.47
C LEU A 403 32.10 32.26 15.96
N PHE A 404 31.86 33.46 15.46
CA PHE A 404 32.93 34.33 14.96
C PHE A 404 33.97 34.69 16.05
N LYS A 405 33.56 34.81 17.31
CA LYS A 405 34.50 34.97 18.44
C LYS A 405 35.49 33.81 18.59
N LYS A 406 35.15 32.62 18.08
CA LYS A 406 35.99 31.41 18.12
C LYS A 406 36.75 31.16 16.81
N GLN A 407 36.64 32.05 15.84
CA GLN A 407 37.26 31.89 14.52
C GLN A 407 38.79 31.77 14.61
N GLU A 408 39.44 32.57 15.46
CA GLU A 408 40.90 32.48 15.64
C GLU A 408 41.36 31.12 16.16
N LEU A 409 40.59 30.53 17.08
CA LEU A 409 40.86 29.18 17.60
C LEU A 409 40.74 28.15 16.48
N PHE A 410 39.66 28.23 15.71
CA PHE A 410 39.46 27.36 14.55
C PHE A 410 40.61 27.45 13.55
N LEU A 411 41.07 28.65 13.19
CA LEU A 411 42.20 28.84 12.27
C LEU A 411 43.49 28.22 12.81
N LYS A 412 43.79 28.41 14.10
CA LYS A 412 44.95 27.77 14.75
C LYS A 412 44.88 26.26 14.69
N GLU A 413 43.70 25.67 14.94
CA GLU A 413 43.49 24.22 14.87
C GLU A 413 43.64 23.68 13.44
N MET A 414 43.19 24.41 12.43
CA MET A 414 43.36 24.01 11.02
C MET A 414 44.82 24.05 10.58
N ILE A 415 45.58 25.07 11.01
CA ILE A 415 47.03 25.16 10.75
C ILE A 415 47.76 24.00 11.45
N GLN A 416 47.42 23.70 12.71
CA GLN A 416 48.00 22.57 13.44
C GLN A 416 47.74 21.23 12.75
N LYS A 417 46.58 21.08 12.09
CA LYS A 417 46.25 19.91 11.28
C LYS A 417 46.89 19.89 9.90
N GLY A 418 47.56 20.97 9.49
CA GLY A 418 48.17 21.09 8.16
C GLY A 418 47.15 21.16 7.02
N ILE A 419 45.94 21.64 7.29
CA ILE A 419 44.89 21.82 6.27
C ILE A 419 45.04 23.15 5.54
N ILE A 420 45.53 24.19 6.24
CA ILE A 420 45.74 25.56 5.75
C ILE A 420 47.21 25.94 5.94
#